data_AF-A0A0F9T7J6-F1
#
_entry.id   AF-A0A0F9T7J6-F1
#
_cell.length_a   1.000
_cell.length_b   1.000
_cell.length_c   1.000
_cell.angle_alpha   90.00
_cell.angle_beta   90.00
_cell.angle_gamma   90.00
#
_symmetry.space_group_name_H-M   'P 1'
#
loop_
_entity.id
_entity.type
_entity.pdbx_description
1 polymer ?
#
loop_
_entity_poly.entity_id
_entity_poly.type
_entity_poly.pdbx_seq_one_letter_code
_entity_poly.pdbx_strand_id
1 'polypeptide(L)'
;MAEQKEAPKQAPTLDQIKAEMLQAITDGNDADVARLAKSIQKHSTDIVKAEADKQKKEGEALAGVREKLAVAIHTAIGDISSQRPERVAKGVEVLAGIEDKLSKVKAKGYTFKLDELDVQYKSVALAVPTVRKSSGGGGGGTGVTVQSQTGLRRGELIEKFGTGEEKANIQKAFDGASSSPGSAKWSAEKPVVKRILADHPELIKR
;
A
#
# COMPACT_ATOMS: atom_id res chain seq x y z
N MET A 1 -37.44 19.16 -18.96
CA MET A 1 -36.42 18.20 -19.43
C MET A 1 -35.54 17.86 -18.22
N ALA A 2 -35.60 16.62 -17.73
CA ALA A 2 -34.83 16.20 -16.57
C ALA A 2 -33.45 15.74 -17.02
N GLU A 3 -32.39 16.41 -16.55
CA GLU A 3 -31.01 15.95 -16.69
C GLU A 3 -30.86 14.58 -16.02
N GLN A 4 -30.68 13.54 -16.82
CA GLN A 4 -30.17 12.27 -16.33
C GLN A 4 -28.71 12.48 -15.90
N LYS A 5 -28.49 12.59 -14.60
CA LYS A 5 -27.15 12.41 -14.02
C LYS A 5 -26.73 10.96 -14.29
N GLU A 6 -25.88 10.76 -15.29
CA GLU A 6 -25.18 9.48 -15.47
C GLU A 6 -24.50 9.11 -14.16
N ALA A 7 -24.85 7.93 -13.63
CA ALA A 7 -24.17 7.35 -12.49
C ALA A 7 -22.67 7.24 -12.82
N PRO A 8 -21.76 7.52 -11.88
CA PRO A 8 -20.33 7.43 -12.14
C PRO A 8 -20.00 6.00 -12.58
N LYS A 9 -19.56 5.83 -13.84
CA LYS A 9 -19.06 4.56 -14.37
C LYS A 9 -18.04 4.00 -13.37
N GLN A 10 -18.40 2.89 -12.72
CA GLN A 10 -17.51 2.22 -11.77
C GLN A 10 -16.21 1.88 -12.50
N ALA A 11 -15.07 2.24 -11.89
CA ALA A 11 -13.77 1.89 -12.42
C ALA A 11 -13.68 0.35 -12.53
N PRO A 12 -13.17 -0.18 -13.65
CA PRO A 12 -13.04 -1.63 -13.83
C PRO A 12 -12.13 -2.23 -12.75
N THR A 13 -12.51 -3.39 -12.22
CA THR A 13 -11.72 -4.12 -11.22
C THR A 13 -10.50 -4.77 -11.88
N LEU A 14 -9.42 -5.02 -11.11
CA LEU A 14 -8.24 -5.67 -11.67
C LEU A 14 -8.52 -7.08 -12.21
N ASP A 15 -9.43 -7.81 -11.56
CA ASP A 15 -9.83 -9.15 -12.00
C ASP A 15 -10.51 -9.10 -13.38
N GLN A 16 -11.35 -8.09 -13.63
CA GLN A 16 -11.97 -7.86 -14.95
C GLN A 16 -10.93 -7.49 -16.01
N ILE A 17 -10.02 -6.56 -15.70
CA ILE A 17 -8.98 -6.14 -16.65
C ILE A 17 -8.03 -7.30 -16.97
N LYS A 18 -7.68 -8.13 -15.99
CA LYS A 18 -6.86 -9.35 -16.20
C LYS A 18 -7.56 -10.33 -17.11
N ALA A 19 -8.85 -10.59 -16.90
CA ALA A 19 -9.63 -11.50 -17.74
C ALA A 19 -9.73 -11.00 -19.19
N GLU A 20 -10.05 -9.71 -19.37
CA GLU A 20 -10.10 -9.07 -20.70
C GLU A 20 -8.73 -9.06 -21.39
N MET A 21 -7.65 -8.86 -20.63
CA MET A 21 -6.29 -8.85 -21.18
C MET A 21 -5.83 -10.26 -21.57
N LEU A 22 -6.20 -11.29 -20.80
CA LEU A 22 -5.94 -12.68 -21.15
C LEU A 22 -6.68 -13.08 -22.42
N GLN A 23 -7.92 -12.61 -22.57
CA GLN A 23 -8.73 -12.79 -23.78
C GLN A 23 -8.08 -12.09 -24.98
N ALA A 24 -7.67 -10.82 -24.82
CA ALA A 24 -6.99 -10.07 -25.89
C ALA A 24 -5.65 -10.71 -26.33
N ILE A 25 -4.90 -11.30 -25.40
CA ILE A 25 -3.68 -12.08 -25.70
C ILE A 25 -4.04 -13.34 -26.50
N THR A 26 -5.08 -14.06 -26.07
CA THR A 26 -5.55 -15.29 -26.74
C THR A 26 -6.04 -14.99 -28.16
N ASP A 27 -6.69 -13.84 -28.35
CA ASP A 27 -7.23 -13.39 -29.63
C ASP A 27 -6.16 -12.70 -30.52
N GLY A 28 -4.91 -12.57 -30.05
CA GLY A 28 -3.81 -11.92 -30.79
C GLY A 28 -4.02 -10.42 -31.03
N ASN A 29 -4.82 -9.75 -30.19
CA ASN A 29 -5.18 -8.36 -30.35
C ASN A 29 -4.29 -7.44 -29.49
N ASP A 30 -3.09 -7.16 -30.02
CA ASP A 30 -2.07 -6.33 -29.34
C ASP A 30 -2.56 -4.90 -29.03
N ALA A 31 -3.48 -4.37 -29.83
CA ALA A 31 -4.05 -3.04 -29.61
C ALA A 31 -4.91 -3.00 -28.33
N ASP A 32 -5.70 -4.05 -28.08
CA ASP A 32 -6.48 -4.16 -26.86
C ASP A 32 -5.61 -4.46 -25.64
N VAL A 33 -4.54 -5.26 -25.78
CA VAL A 33 -3.55 -5.45 -24.71
C VAL A 33 -2.92 -4.10 -24.31
N ALA A 34 -2.50 -3.29 -25.28
CA ALA A 34 -1.93 -1.97 -25.01
C ALA A 34 -2.95 -0.99 -24.39
N ARG A 35 -4.22 -1.04 -24.81
CA ARG A 35 -5.31 -0.24 -24.24
C ARG A 35 -5.59 -0.63 -22.78
N LEU A 36 -5.67 -1.92 -22.50
CA LEU A 36 -5.92 -2.45 -21.16
C LEU A 36 -4.75 -2.16 -20.22
N ALA A 37 -3.50 -2.28 -20.68
CA ALA A 37 -2.32 -1.88 -19.92
C ALA A 37 -2.35 -0.39 -19.52
N LYS A 38 -2.75 0.51 -20.44
CA LYS A 38 -2.94 1.94 -20.12
C LYS A 38 -4.09 2.16 -19.14
N SER A 39 -5.14 1.36 -19.21
CA SER A 39 -6.27 1.40 -18.27
C SER A 39 -5.82 1.02 -16.85
N ILE A 40 -5.00 -0.02 -16.70
CA ILE A 40 -4.39 -0.39 -15.40
C ILE A 40 -3.58 0.79 -14.86
N GLN A 41 -2.76 1.44 -15.67
CA GLN A 41 -1.95 2.56 -15.22
C GLN A 41 -2.81 3.75 -14.79
N LYS A 42 -3.86 4.08 -15.56
CA LYS A 42 -4.81 5.16 -15.28
C LYS A 42 -5.59 4.94 -13.98
N HIS A 43 -6.01 3.70 -13.72
CA HIS A 43 -6.83 3.34 -12.56
C HIS A 43 -6.03 2.65 -11.45
N SER A 44 -4.69 2.66 -11.53
CA SER A 44 -3.79 1.92 -10.64
C SER A 44 -4.05 2.21 -9.17
N THR A 45 -4.32 3.47 -8.82
CA THR A 45 -4.61 3.86 -7.43
C THR A 45 -5.95 3.31 -6.94
N ASP A 46 -6.99 3.33 -7.78
CA ASP A 46 -8.32 2.84 -7.42
C ASP A 46 -8.34 1.31 -7.35
N ILE A 47 -7.62 0.66 -8.26
CA ILE A 47 -7.36 -0.79 -8.25
C ILE A 47 -6.67 -1.20 -6.95
N VAL A 48 -5.57 -0.52 -6.59
CA VAL A 48 -4.82 -0.84 -5.36
C VAL A 48 -5.68 -0.64 -4.12
N LYS A 49 -6.53 0.40 -4.07
CA LYS A 49 -7.48 0.59 -2.97
C LYS A 49 -8.51 -0.53 -2.91
N ALA A 50 -9.13 -0.87 -4.05
CA ALA A 50 -10.13 -1.93 -4.11
C ALA A 50 -9.54 -3.31 -3.71
N GLU A 51 -8.31 -3.62 -4.14
CA GLU A 51 -7.61 -4.83 -3.71
C GLU A 51 -7.24 -4.81 -2.23
N ALA A 52 -6.78 -3.67 -1.70
CA ALA A 52 -6.51 -3.52 -0.28
C ALA A 52 -7.77 -3.72 0.56
N ASP A 53 -8.91 -3.19 0.12
CA ASP A 53 -10.21 -3.38 0.78
C ASP A 53 -10.69 -4.83 0.70
N LYS A 54 -10.52 -5.50 -0.44
CA LYS A 54 -10.82 -6.93 -0.61
C LYS A 54 -9.96 -7.77 0.34
N GLN A 55 -8.65 -7.54 0.38
CA GLN A 55 -7.73 -8.24 1.28
C GLN A 55 -8.03 -7.95 2.76
N LYS A 56 -8.46 -6.73 3.09
CA LYS A 56 -8.87 -6.38 4.46
C LYS A 56 -10.12 -7.15 4.88
N LYS A 57 -11.16 -7.19 4.04
CA LYS A 57 -12.38 -7.97 4.31
C LYS A 57 -12.09 -9.47 4.44
N GLU A 58 -11.27 -10.03 3.56
CA GLU A 58 -10.83 -11.43 3.68
C GLU A 58 -10.02 -11.66 4.96
N GLY A 59 -9.16 -10.71 5.34
CA GLY A 59 -8.38 -10.75 6.57
C GLY A 59 -9.25 -10.73 7.83
N GLU A 60 -10.29 -9.89 7.85
CA GLU A 60 -11.29 -9.82 8.93
C GLU A 60 -12.11 -11.11 9.02
N ALA A 61 -12.54 -11.67 7.88
CA ALA A 61 -13.27 -12.94 7.84
C ALA A 61 -12.43 -14.12 8.38
N LEU A 62 -11.13 -14.12 8.10
CA LEU A 62 -10.20 -15.16 8.58
C LEU A 62 -9.67 -14.90 10.00
N ALA A 63 -9.87 -13.72 10.58
CA ALA A 63 -9.30 -13.36 11.88
C ALA A 63 -9.73 -14.33 12.99
N GLY A 64 -11.03 -14.64 13.09
CA GLY A 64 -11.54 -15.59 14.08
C GLY A 64 -11.08 -17.03 13.85
N VAL A 65 -10.84 -17.43 12.60
CA VAL A 65 -10.31 -18.76 12.27
C VAL A 65 -8.82 -18.85 12.64
N ARG A 66 -8.07 -17.77 12.41
CA ARG A 66 -6.65 -17.63 12.78
C ARG A 66 -6.46 -17.68 14.29
N GLU A 67 -7.31 -17.00 15.05
CA GLU A 67 -7.27 -17.03 16.51
C GLU A 67 -7.51 -18.44 17.06
N LYS A 68 -8.54 -19.14 16.56
CA LYS A 68 -8.82 -20.53 16.93
C LYS A 68 -7.65 -21.46 16.61
N LEU A 69 -7.02 -21.30 15.44
CA LEU A 69 -5.86 -22.09 15.05
C LEU A 69 -4.65 -21.80 15.95
N ALA A 70 -4.40 -20.53 16.28
CA ALA A 70 -3.32 -20.14 17.18
C ALA A 70 -3.49 -20.75 18.58
N VAL A 71 -4.72 -20.74 19.12
CA VAL A 71 -5.05 -21.40 20.39
C VAL A 71 -4.83 -22.91 20.30
N ALA A 72 -5.27 -23.55 19.22
CA ALA A 72 -5.09 -24.99 19.03
C ALA A 72 -3.60 -25.39 18.97
N ILE A 73 -2.77 -24.61 18.27
CA ILE A 73 -1.31 -24.81 18.21
C ILE A 73 -0.70 -24.63 19.61
N HIS A 74 -1.10 -23.58 20.32
CA HIS A 74 -0.60 -23.32 21.68
C HIS A 74 -0.91 -24.50 22.62
N THR A 75 -2.16 -24.97 22.63
CA THR A 75 -2.58 -26.12 23.43
C THR A 75 -1.81 -27.37 23.05
N ALA A 76 -1.62 -27.63 21.75
CA ALA A 76 -0.90 -28.80 21.27
C ALA A 76 0.58 -28.81 21.71
N ILE A 77 1.25 -27.65 21.65
CA ILE A 77 2.64 -27.53 22.14
C ILE A 77 2.69 -27.77 23.66
N GLY A 78 1.73 -27.22 24.41
CA GLY A 78 1.60 -27.48 25.85
C GLY A 78 1.37 -28.95 26.19
N ASP A 79 0.56 -29.64 25.38
CA ASP A 79 0.28 -31.08 25.51
C ASP A 79 1.52 -31.94 25.18
N ILE A 80 2.32 -31.57 24.16
CA ILE A 80 3.60 -32.22 23.82
C ILE A 80 4.64 -32.03 24.93
N SER A 81 4.60 -30.89 25.60
CA SER A 81 5.53 -30.57 26.69
C SER A 81 5.16 -31.28 28.00
N SER A 82 4.07 -32.05 28.02
CA SER A 82 3.60 -32.78 29.20
C SER A 82 4.37 -34.09 29.41
N GLN A 83 4.53 -34.51 30.66
CA GLN A 83 5.06 -35.84 31.00
C GLN A 83 4.02 -36.98 30.85
N ARG A 84 2.79 -36.65 30.45
CA ARG A 84 1.68 -37.60 30.30
C ARG A 84 1.57 -38.11 28.86
N PRO A 85 1.80 -39.41 28.58
CA PRO A 85 1.86 -39.95 27.22
C PRO A 85 0.59 -39.68 26.39
N GLU A 86 -0.58 -39.75 27.00
CA GLU A 86 -1.87 -39.51 26.37
C GLU A 86 -2.05 -38.06 25.89
N ARG A 87 -1.42 -37.10 26.58
CA ARG A 87 -1.43 -35.69 26.17
C ARG A 87 -0.45 -35.46 25.02
N VAL A 88 0.73 -36.06 25.10
CA VAL A 88 1.74 -35.95 24.02
C VAL A 88 1.17 -36.45 22.69
N ALA A 89 0.53 -37.62 22.69
CA ALA A 89 -0.10 -38.18 21.48
C ALA A 89 -1.16 -37.24 20.88
N LYS A 90 -2.01 -36.66 21.73
CA LYS A 90 -3.04 -35.68 21.31
C LYS A 90 -2.42 -34.41 20.73
N GLY A 91 -1.35 -33.89 21.32
CA GLY A 91 -0.65 -32.73 20.80
C GLY A 91 0.00 -32.98 19.43
N VAL A 92 0.59 -34.17 19.24
CA VAL A 92 1.16 -34.60 17.95
C VAL A 92 0.07 -34.72 16.88
N GLU A 93 -1.09 -35.29 17.21
CA GLU A 93 -2.24 -35.41 16.30
C GLU A 93 -2.77 -34.03 15.87
N VAL A 94 -2.87 -33.07 16.79
CA VAL A 94 -3.32 -31.71 16.49
C VAL A 94 -2.32 -30.99 15.57
N LEU A 95 -1.02 -31.23 15.72
CA LEU A 95 0.02 -30.67 14.83
C LEU A 95 0.20 -31.46 13.52
N ALA A 96 -0.39 -32.65 13.39
CA ALA A 96 -0.38 -33.39 12.14
C ALA A 96 -1.04 -32.55 11.03
N GLY A 97 -0.35 -32.41 9.90
CA GLY A 97 -0.82 -31.62 8.76
C GLY A 97 -0.91 -30.12 9.02
N ILE A 98 -0.08 -29.57 9.91
CA ILE A 98 -0.13 -28.14 10.25
C ILE A 98 0.06 -27.23 9.03
N GLU A 99 0.83 -27.65 8.02
CA GLU A 99 1.03 -26.91 6.77
C GLU A 99 -0.29 -26.67 6.02
N ASP A 100 -1.15 -27.70 5.93
CA ASP A 100 -2.46 -27.58 5.30
C ASP A 100 -3.41 -26.70 6.13
N LYS A 101 -3.31 -26.75 7.46
CA LYS A 101 -4.10 -25.89 8.35
C LYS A 101 -3.68 -24.41 8.23
N LEU A 102 -2.39 -24.15 8.08
CA LEU A 102 -1.84 -22.80 7.88
C LEU A 102 -2.19 -22.24 6.49
N SER A 103 -2.14 -23.07 5.45
CA SER A 103 -2.48 -22.66 4.08
C SER A 103 -3.94 -22.19 3.97
N LYS A 104 -4.87 -22.89 4.64
CA LYS A 104 -6.31 -22.55 4.71
C LYS A 104 -6.58 -21.16 5.29
N VAL A 105 -5.75 -20.70 6.23
CA VAL A 105 -5.87 -19.37 6.83
C VAL A 105 -4.96 -18.31 6.19
N LYS A 106 -4.30 -18.67 5.08
CA LYS A 106 -3.29 -17.85 4.38
C LYS A 106 -2.15 -17.40 5.31
N ALA A 107 -1.80 -18.23 6.29
CA ALA A 107 -0.64 -18.00 7.15
C ALA A 107 0.60 -18.66 6.51
N LYS A 108 1.72 -17.94 6.49
CA LYS A 108 3.00 -18.45 5.98
C LYS A 108 3.73 -19.34 6.98
N GLY A 109 3.33 -19.25 8.25
CA GLY A 109 3.97 -19.92 9.36
C GLY A 109 3.41 -19.40 10.68
N TYR A 110 4.00 -19.86 11.77
CA TYR A 110 3.70 -19.38 13.11
C TYR A 110 4.99 -19.21 13.90
N THR A 111 4.99 -18.28 14.84
CA THR A 111 6.05 -18.15 15.84
C THR A 111 5.50 -18.51 17.20
N PHE A 112 6.33 -19.20 17.99
CA PHE A 112 6.04 -19.57 19.36
C PHE A 112 7.11 -18.95 20.26
N LYS A 113 6.71 -18.15 21.24
CA LYS A 113 7.61 -17.60 22.25
C LYS A 113 7.37 -18.27 23.60
N LEU A 114 8.45 -18.76 24.19
CA LEU A 114 8.54 -19.15 25.59
C LEU A 114 9.32 -18.05 26.30
N ASP A 115 8.66 -17.22 27.10
CA ASP A 115 9.38 -16.33 28.01
C ASP A 115 9.83 -17.14 29.24
N GLU A 116 11.12 -17.04 29.57
CA GLU A 116 11.76 -17.85 30.61
C GLU A 116 11.40 -17.43 32.06
N LEU A 117 10.64 -16.34 32.27
CA LEU A 117 10.38 -15.82 33.63
C LEU A 117 8.94 -15.32 33.90
N ASP A 118 8.00 -15.40 32.95
CA ASP A 118 6.60 -15.04 33.23
C ASP A 118 5.63 -15.93 32.43
N VAL A 119 4.89 -16.80 33.13
CA VAL A 119 4.11 -17.90 32.54
C VAL A 119 2.73 -17.43 32.04
N GLN A 120 2.47 -16.13 31.98
CA GLN A 120 1.10 -15.63 31.77
C GLN A 120 0.74 -15.23 30.32
N TYR A 121 1.69 -15.09 29.38
CA TYR A 121 1.34 -14.79 27.97
C TYR A 121 2.21 -15.53 26.93
N LYS A 122 1.96 -16.83 26.78
CA LYS A 122 2.49 -17.64 25.67
C LYS A 122 1.60 -17.44 24.43
N SER A 123 1.93 -16.46 23.59
CA SER A 123 1.15 -16.19 22.36
C SER A 123 1.72 -16.94 21.15
N VAL A 124 0.86 -17.66 20.43
CA VAL A 124 1.15 -18.13 19.07
C VAL A 124 0.74 -17.02 18.12
N ALA A 125 1.68 -16.50 17.35
CA ALA A 125 1.39 -15.51 16.31
C ALA A 125 1.49 -16.17 14.93
N LEU A 126 0.42 -16.08 14.14
CA LEU A 126 0.44 -16.52 12.75
C LEU A 126 1.04 -15.43 11.86
N ALA A 127 2.03 -15.78 11.05
CA ALA A 127 2.64 -14.89 10.08
C ALA A 127 1.70 -14.71 8.89
N VAL A 128 0.89 -13.64 8.92
CA VAL A 128 -0.05 -13.29 7.84
C VAL A 128 0.48 -12.10 7.03
N PRO A 129 0.26 -12.07 5.70
CA PRO A 129 0.60 -10.90 4.90
C PRO A 129 -0.11 -9.65 5.44
N THR A 130 0.67 -8.61 5.76
CA THR A 130 0.11 -7.35 6.22
C THR A 130 -0.40 -6.57 5.02
N VAL A 131 -1.69 -6.25 4.99
CA VAL A 131 -2.24 -5.32 4.00
C VAL A 131 -1.71 -3.94 4.35
N ARG A 132 -0.73 -3.43 3.59
CA ARG A 132 -0.35 -2.02 3.69
C ARG A 132 -1.57 -1.22 3.28
N LYS A 133 -2.20 -0.49 4.21
CA LYS A 133 -3.13 0.58 3.84
C LYS A 133 -2.37 1.48 2.87
N SER A 134 -2.81 1.56 1.62
CA SER A 134 -2.46 2.69 0.77
C SER A 134 -3.11 3.90 1.44
N SER A 135 -2.41 4.54 2.37
CA SER A 135 -2.84 5.83 2.85
C SER A 135 -2.98 6.71 1.61
N GLY A 136 -4.17 7.29 1.45
CA GLY A 136 -4.43 8.29 0.43
C GLY A 136 -3.62 9.54 0.75
N GLY A 137 -2.31 9.47 0.59
CA GLY A 137 -1.44 10.64 0.48
C GLY A 137 -1.72 11.26 -0.88
N GLY A 138 -2.52 12.32 -0.88
CA GLY A 138 -2.93 13.00 -2.10
C GLY A 138 -1.74 13.49 -2.94
N GLY A 139 -1.99 13.54 -4.25
CA GLY A 139 -1.38 14.55 -5.10
C GLY A 139 0.08 14.30 -5.50
N GLY A 140 0.37 13.15 -6.10
CA GLY A 140 1.55 12.96 -6.95
C GLY A 140 1.09 12.74 -8.38
N GLY A 141 0.50 13.76 -9.01
CA GLY A 141 0.11 13.68 -10.41
C GLY A 141 1.30 13.23 -11.26
N THR A 142 1.01 12.36 -12.23
CA THR A 142 1.84 11.94 -13.36
C THR A 142 2.13 13.14 -14.28
N GLY A 143 2.60 14.23 -13.71
CA GLY A 143 3.10 15.41 -14.38
C GLY A 143 4.62 15.40 -14.25
N VAL A 144 5.28 15.57 -15.38
CA VAL A 144 6.73 15.73 -15.52
C VAL A 144 7.28 16.53 -14.33
N THR A 145 8.15 15.91 -13.53
CA THR A 145 8.77 16.60 -12.38
C THR A 145 9.52 17.85 -12.86
N VAL A 146 9.61 18.88 -12.03
CA VAL A 146 10.39 20.10 -12.37
C VAL A 146 11.80 19.74 -12.81
N GLN A 147 12.43 18.75 -12.18
CA GLN A 147 13.75 18.25 -12.57
C GLN A 147 13.76 17.62 -13.96
N SER A 148 12.73 16.88 -14.35
CA SER A 148 12.61 16.37 -15.72
C SER A 148 12.29 17.46 -16.74
N GLN A 149 11.59 18.53 -16.37
CA GLN A 149 11.29 19.66 -17.27
C GLN A 149 12.51 20.56 -17.48
N THR A 150 13.29 20.84 -16.43
CA THR A 150 14.36 21.85 -16.50
C THR A 150 15.77 21.31 -16.34
N GLY A 151 15.91 20.05 -15.91
CA GLY A 151 17.19 19.50 -15.46
C GLY A 151 17.63 19.99 -14.08
N LEU A 152 16.87 20.88 -13.43
CA LEU A 152 17.20 21.46 -12.12
C LEU A 152 16.15 21.07 -11.07
N ARG A 153 16.61 20.82 -9.85
CA ARG A 153 15.72 20.63 -8.69
C ARG A 153 15.04 21.95 -8.34
N ARG A 154 13.88 21.86 -7.67
CA ARG A 154 13.09 23.03 -7.26
C ARG A 154 13.90 24.02 -6.41
N GLY A 155 14.68 23.51 -5.45
CA GLY A 155 15.55 24.33 -4.61
C GLY A 155 16.59 25.10 -5.43
N GLU A 156 17.20 24.44 -6.42
CA GLU A 156 18.22 25.05 -7.29
C GLU A 156 17.65 26.15 -8.19
N LEU A 157 16.40 25.96 -8.68
CA LEU A 157 15.70 27.00 -9.44
C LEU A 157 15.43 28.24 -8.59
N ILE A 158 14.93 28.04 -7.36
CA ILE A 158 14.63 29.14 -6.44
C ILE A 158 15.92 29.84 -6.00
N GLU A 159 17.01 29.09 -5.81
CA GLU A 159 18.30 29.67 -5.48
C GLU A 159 18.83 30.59 -6.58
N LYS A 160 18.69 30.18 -7.86
CA LYS A 160 19.20 30.92 -9.01
C LYS A 160 18.29 32.07 -9.47
N PHE A 161 16.96 31.88 -9.44
CA PHE A 161 16.00 32.79 -10.06
C PHE A 161 14.94 33.35 -9.09
N GLY A 162 14.92 32.86 -7.85
CA GLY A 162 14.02 33.36 -6.81
C GLY A 162 14.54 34.67 -6.20
N THR A 163 13.62 35.56 -5.87
CA THR A 163 13.94 36.84 -5.21
C THR A 163 14.30 36.61 -3.72
N GLY A 164 14.96 37.59 -3.11
CA GLY A 164 15.30 37.54 -1.68
C GLY A 164 14.05 37.42 -0.79
N GLU A 165 12.96 38.09 -1.16
CA GLU A 165 11.68 38.02 -0.44
C GLU A 165 11.02 36.65 -0.58
N GLU A 166 11.05 36.04 -1.77
CA GLU A 166 10.52 34.69 -2.00
C GLU A 166 11.25 33.66 -1.16
N LYS A 167 12.59 33.73 -1.11
CA LYS A 167 13.43 32.86 -0.28
C LYS A 167 13.12 33.04 1.21
N ALA A 168 12.96 34.28 1.67
CA ALA A 168 12.60 34.57 3.06
C ALA A 168 11.20 34.05 3.41
N ASN A 169 10.23 34.16 2.50
CA ASN A 169 8.87 33.67 2.72
C ASN A 169 8.79 32.14 2.75
N ILE A 170 9.57 31.46 1.90
CA ILE A 170 9.70 29.99 1.94
C ILE A 170 10.32 29.54 3.26
N GLN A 171 11.36 30.23 3.73
CA GLN A 171 12.01 29.91 5.00
C GLN A 171 11.07 30.16 6.19
N LYS A 172 10.34 31.29 6.22
CA LYS A 172 9.30 31.55 7.22
C LYS A 172 8.20 30.49 7.23
N ALA A 173 7.78 30.00 6.06
CA ALA A 173 6.79 28.92 5.95
C ALA A 173 7.33 27.58 6.48
N PHE A 174 8.62 27.31 6.33
CA PHE A 174 9.27 26.14 6.90
C PHE A 174 9.38 26.25 8.42
N ASP A 175 9.87 27.38 8.93
CA ASP A 175 10.09 27.59 10.36
C ASP A 175 8.79 27.72 11.16
N GLY A 176 7.72 28.26 10.54
CA GLY A 176 6.41 28.44 11.18
C GLY A 176 5.53 27.18 11.24
N ALA A 177 5.94 26.07 10.64
CA ALA A 177 5.13 24.86 10.56
C ALA A 177 5.49 23.85 11.67
N SER A 178 4.60 23.68 12.64
CA SER A 178 4.84 22.82 13.82
C SER A 178 4.76 21.31 13.55
N SER A 179 3.96 20.89 12.57
CA SER A 179 3.66 19.47 12.34
C SER A 179 4.11 18.93 10.98
N SER A 180 4.37 19.81 10.00
CA SER A 180 4.78 19.38 8.65
C SER A 180 5.60 20.46 7.91
N PRO A 181 6.84 20.75 8.36
CA PRO A 181 7.72 21.73 7.72
C PRO A 181 7.95 21.50 6.22
N GLY A 182 8.10 20.23 5.82
CA GLY A 182 8.29 19.86 4.41
C GLY A 182 7.08 20.19 3.52
N SER A 183 5.86 20.00 4.02
CA SER A 183 4.63 20.30 3.26
C SER A 183 4.38 21.81 3.15
N ALA A 184 4.66 22.56 4.21
CA ALA A 184 4.56 24.01 4.23
C ALA A 184 5.58 24.65 3.27
N LYS A 185 6.84 24.20 3.33
CA LYS A 185 7.88 24.59 2.36
C LYS A 185 7.47 24.28 0.93
N TRP A 186 7.01 23.05 0.67
CA TRP A 186 6.54 22.64 -0.66
C TRP A 186 5.44 23.56 -1.20
N SER A 187 4.48 23.92 -0.36
CA SER A 187 3.37 24.80 -0.72
C SER A 187 3.83 26.23 -1.03
N ALA A 188 4.81 26.75 -0.29
CA ALA A 188 5.41 28.07 -0.53
C ALA A 188 6.29 28.11 -1.79
N GLU A 189 7.01 27.02 -2.10
CA GLU A 189 7.85 26.94 -3.30
C GLU A 189 7.03 26.87 -4.61
N LYS A 190 5.80 26.34 -4.58
CA LYS A 190 4.97 26.13 -5.78
C LYS A 190 4.73 27.39 -6.61
N PRO A 191 4.19 28.49 -6.06
CA PRO A 191 3.94 29.70 -6.82
C PRO A 191 5.24 30.32 -7.36
N VAL A 192 6.33 30.26 -6.59
CA VAL A 192 7.65 30.79 -6.99
C VAL A 192 8.20 30.04 -8.20
N VAL A 193 8.19 28.71 -8.17
CA VAL A 193 8.62 27.91 -9.33
C VAL A 193 7.73 28.16 -10.54
N LYS A 194 6.42 28.33 -10.36
CA LYS A 194 5.51 28.64 -11.47
C LYS A 194 5.83 29.99 -12.11
N ARG A 195 6.14 31.02 -11.31
CA ARG A 195 6.60 32.33 -11.80
C ARG A 195 7.92 32.18 -12.57
N ILE A 196 8.93 31.55 -11.97
CA ILE A 196 10.25 31.35 -12.59
C ILE A 196 10.12 30.68 -13.96
N LEU A 197 9.30 29.63 -14.09
CA LEU A 197 9.10 28.95 -15.37
C LEU A 197 8.31 29.78 -16.40
N ALA A 198 7.48 30.73 -15.95
CA ALA A 198 6.80 31.67 -16.84
C ALA A 198 7.75 32.78 -17.33
N ASP A 199 8.63 33.26 -16.46
CA ASP A 199 9.62 34.31 -16.76
C ASP A 199 10.81 33.76 -17.57
N HIS A 200 11.12 32.47 -17.41
CA HIS A 200 12.25 31.78 -18.04
C HIS A 200 11.79 30.54 -18.84
N PRO A 201 11.03 30.72 -19.93
CA PRO A 201 10.53 29.61 -20.74
C PRO A 201 11.65 28.78 -21.39
N GLU A 202 12.85 29.36 -21.56
CA GLU A 202 14.06 28.69 -22.05
C GLU A 202 14.54 27.54 -21.14
N LEU A 203 14.15 27.54 -19.87
CA LEU A 203 14.49 26.47 -18.93
C LEU A 203 13.68 25.19 -19.19
N ILE A 204 12.58 25.26 -19.93
CA ILE A 204 11.70 24.11 -20.20
C ILE A 204 12.26 23.32 -21.39
N LYS A 205 12.85 22.16 -21.10
CA LYS A 205 13.27 21.19 -22.13
C LYS A 205 12.01 20.65 -22.82
N ARG A 206 11.98 20.80 -24.15
CA ARG A 206 10.97 20.19 -25.04
C ARG A 206 11.34 18.75 -25.38
#